data_AF-A0A5C1PY57-F1
#
_entry.id   AF-A0A5C1PY57-F1
#
_cell.length_a   1.000
_cell.length_b   1.000
_cell.length_c   1.000
_cell.angle_alpha   90.00
_cell.angle_beta   90.00
_cell.angle_gamma   90.00
#
_symmetry.space_group_name_H-M   'P 1'
#
loop_
_entity.id
_entity.type
_entity.pdbx_description
1 polymer ?
#
loop_
_entity_poly.entity_id
_entity_poly.type
_entity_poly.pdbx_seq_one_letter_code
_entity_poly.pdbx_strand_id
1 'polypeptide(L)'
;MRMSDAHAALEAGLAALAAALGQPLPADYLALQRAPGPVPGPFGAHEWLRPAAALAQWQQNQELHGSGTLRALPVAADAGVRAQAWHPGWLPLTHDGAGTLAALDLAPAEGGQAGQVILVDAEGGRRRRLGRDLADWLARPGAGLADDAG
;
A
#
# COMPACT_ATOMS: atom_id res chain seq x y z
N MET A 1 -10.38 -25.72 -7.66
CA MET A 1 -11.07 -24.75 -6.79
C MET A 1 -12.34 -24.29 -7.51
N ARG A 2 -13.52 -24.34 -6.88
CA ARG A 2 -14.77 -23.87 -7.52
C ARG A 2 -14.82 -22.34 -7.45
N MET A 3 -15.46 -21.68 -8.42
CA MET A 3 -15.57 -20.21 -8.45
C MET A 3 -16.19 -19.63 -7.16
N SER A 4 -17.06 -20.39 -6.49
CA SER A 4 -17.65 -20.05 -5.18
C SER A 4 -16.60 -19.89 -4.08
N ASP A 5 -15.58 -20.74 -4.07
CA ASP A 5 -14.59 -20.80 -2.98
C ASP A 5 -13.59 -19.64 -3.12
N ALA A 6 -13.23 -19.31 -4.37
CA ALA A 6 -12.34 -18.18 -4.67
C ALA A 6 -12.97 -16.83 -4.28
N HIS A 7 -14.26 -16.66 -4.55
CA HIS A 7 -14.98 -15.45 -4.13
C HIS A 7 -15.09 -15.35 -2.61
N ALA A 8 -15.41 -16.44 -1.92
CA ALA A 8 -15.46 -16.45 -0.46
C ALA A 8 -14.10 -16.11 0.18
N ALA A 9 -13.01 -16.67 -0.35
CA ALA A 9 -11.65 -16.37 0.12
C ALA A 9 -11.26 -14.90 -0.12
N LEU A 10 -11.67 -14.33 -1.26
CA LEU A 10 -11.47 -12.91 -1.56
C LEU A 10 -12.16 -12.01 -0.54
N GLU A 11 -13.47 -12.21 -0.31
CA GLU A 11 -14.26 -11.39 0.60
C GLU A 11 -13.77 -11.54 2.05
N ALA A 12 -13.37 -12.75 2.46
CA ALA A 12 -12.75 -12.98 3.77
C ALA A 12 -11.44 -12.19 3.93
N GLY A 13 -10.58 -12.16 2.90
CA GLY A 13 -9.35 -11.38 2.91
C GLY A 13 -9.61 -9.87 3.00
N LEU A 14 -10.61 -9.36 2.29
CA LEU A 14 -11.02 -7.95 2.37
C LEU A 14 -11.55 -7.59 3.77
N ALA A 15 -12.38 -8.44 4.36
CA ALA A 15 -12.90 -8.25 5.70
C ALA A 15 -11.79 -8.25 6.75
N ALA A 16 -10.83 -9.18 6.65
CA ALA A 16 -9.69 -9.25 7.55
C ALA A 16 -8.78 -8.02 7.45
N LEU A 17 -8.54 -7.52 6.23
CA LEU A 17 -7.76 -6.30 6.02
C LEU A 17 -8.45 -5.05 6.60
N ALA A 18 -9.77 -4.92 6.41
CA ALA A 18 -10.56 -3.85 7.02
C ALA A 18 -10.48 -3.89 8.56
N ALA A 19 -10.61 -5.09 9.14
CA ALA A 19 -10.50 -5.29 10.58
C ALA A 19 -9.10 -4.94 11.12
N ALA A 20 -8.04 -5.34 10.40
CA ALA A 20 -6.66 -5.02 10.75
C ALA A 20 -6.39 -3.50 10.73
N LEU A 21 -6.94 -2.79 9.74
CA LEU A 21 -6.84 -1.33 9.62
C LEU A 21 -7.75 -0.57 10.60
N GLY A 22 -8.72 -1.25 11.22
CA GLY A 22 -9.71 -0.65 12.12
C GLY A 22 -10.70 0.29 11.42
N GLN A 23 -10.81 0.22 10.08
CA GLN A 23 -11.70 1.08 9.29
C GLN A 23 -12.16 0.39 8.00
N PRO A 24 -13.28 0.84 7.39
CA PRO A 24 -13.71 0.34 6.08
C PRO A 24 -12.67 0.59 4.99
N LEU A 25 -12.57 -0.35 4.04
CA LEU A 25 -11.72 -0.19 2.86
C LEU A 25 -12.38 0.77 1.84
N PRO A 26 -11.60 1.62 1.15
CA PRO A 26 -12.11 2.48 0.08
C PRO A 26 -12.82 1.70 -1.04
N ALA A 27 -13.90 2.29 -1.58
CA ALA A 27 -14.75 1.61 -2.56
C ALA A 27 -14.06 1.33 -3.90
N ASP A 28 -13.16 2.22 -4.33
CA ASP A 28 -12.32 2.08 -5.51
C ASP A 28 -11.30 0.93 -5.36
N TYR A 29 -10.66 0.80 -4.20
CA TYR A 29 -9.81 -0.36 -3.88
C TYR A 29 -10.61 -1.67 -3.89
N LEU A 30 -11.81 -1.68 -3.29
CA LEU A 30 -12.70 -2.86 -3.32
C LEU A 30 -13.08 -3.26 -4.75
N ALA A 31 -13.38 -2.28 -5.60
CA ALA A 31 -13.71 -2.54 -7.00
C ALA A 31 -12.53 -3.17 -7.76
N LEU A 32 -11.31 -2.66 -7.56
CA LEU A 32 -10.08 -3.23 -8.15
C LEU A 32 -9.84 -4.66 -7.68
N GLN A 33 -10.01 -4.94 -6.39
CA GLN A 33 -9.82 -6.29 -5.86
C GLN A 33 -10.88 -7.28 -6.35
N ARG A 34 -12.11 -6.83 -6.63
CA ARG A 34 -13.18 -7.67 -7.17
C ARG A 34 -13.12 -7.86 -8.68
N ALA A 35 -12.42 -6.98 -9.39
CA ALA A 35 -12.22 -7.11 -10.82
C ALA A 35 -11.45 -8.40 -11.15
N PRO A 36 -11.86 -9.15 -12.20
CA PRO A 36 -11.12 -10.31 -12.65
C PRO A 36 -9.85 -9.88 -13.40
N GLY A 37 -8.80 -10.69 -13.27
CA GLY A 37 -7.53 -10.48 -13.98
C GLY A 37 -6.57 -9.53 -13.25
N PRO A 38 -5.45 -9.20 -13.90
CA PRO A 38 -4.45 -8.30 -13.32
C PRO A 38 -4.96 -6.85 -13.28
N VAL A 39 -4.57 -6.12 -12.26
CA VAL A 39 -4.71 -4.66 -12.24
C VAL A 39 -3.58 -4.08 -13.09
N PRO A 40 -3.86 -3.27 -14.12
CA PRO A 40 -2.81 -2.54 -14.82
C PRO A 40 -2.40 -1.30 -14.03
N GLY A 41 -1.14 -0.91 -14.10
CA GLY A 41 -0.67 0.32 -13.46
C GLY A 41 0.85 0.51 -13.54
N PRO A 42 1.37 1.61 -12.98
CA PRO A 42 2.78 1.97 -13.04
C PRO A 42 3.64 1.20 -12.05
N PHE A 43 3.52 -0.13 -12.02
CA PHE A 43 4.13 -0.97 -10.97
C PHE A 43 5.59 -1.34 -11.26
N GLY A 44 6.03 -1.26 -12.52
CA GLY A 44 7.36 -1.72 -12.92
C GLY A 44 7.54 -3.20 -12.59
N ALA A 45 8.55 -3.53 -11.79
CA ALA A 45 8.80 -4.88 -11.31
C ALA A 45 7.94 -5.30 -10.09
N HIS A 46 7.16 -4.37 -9.52
CA HIS A 46 6.30 -4.69 -8.39
C HIS A 46 5.02 -5.39 -8.85
N GLU A 47 4.50 -6.28 -8.01
CA GLU A 47 3.23 -6.97 -8.24
C GLU A 47 2.11 -6.33 -7.41
N TRP A 48 0.89 -6.30 -7.97
CA TRP A 48 -0.30 -5.87 -7.24
C TRP A 48 -0.74 -6.93 -6.21
N LEU A 49 -0.87 -6.53 -4.96
CA LEU A 49 -1.21 -7.43 -3.85
C LEU A 49 -2.70 -7.76 -3.84
N ARG A 50 -3.02 -9.05 -3.85
CA ARG A 50 -4.36 -9.55 -3.53
C ARG A 50 -4.62 -9.44 -2.01
N PRO A 51 -5.87 -9.40 -1.53
CA PRO A 51 -6.16 -9.00 -0.14
C PRO A 51 -5.45 -9.81 0.94
N ALA A 52 -5.33 -11.13 0.77
CA ALA A 52 -4.58 -11.98 1.71
C ALA A 52 -3.09 -11.62 1.76
N ALA A 53 -2.47 -11.33 0.62
CA ALA A 53 -1.07 -10.92 0.54
C ALA A 53 -0.87 -9.48 1.06
N ALA A 54 -1.81 -8.57 0.78
CA ALA A 54 -1.81 -7.22 1.36
C ALA A 54 -1.89 -7.25 2.89
N LEU A 55 -2.72 -8.14 3.45
CA LEU A 55 -2.79 -8.36 4.89
C LEU A 55 -1.48 -8.92 5.46
N ALA A 56 -0.89 -9.92 4.82
CA ALA A 56 0.39 -10.49 5.27
C ALA A 56 1.51 -9.44 5.26
N GLN A 57 1.61 -8.64 4.18
CA GLN A 57 2.56 -7.54 4.08
C GLN A 57 2.33 -6.48 5.16
N TRP A 58 1.07 -6.12 5.41
CA TRP A 58 0.71 -5.18 6.48
C TRP A 58 1.13 -5.71 7.85
N GLN A 59 0.85 -6.98 8.16
CA GLN A 59 1.21 -7.62 9.43
C GLN A 59 2.72 -7.65 9.62
N GLN A 60 3.48 -8.03 8.60
CA GLN A 60 4.95 -8.01 8.63
C GLN A 60 5.49 -6.61 8.94
N ASN A 61 4.97 -5.57 8.27
CA ASN A 61 5.42 -4.19 8.53
C ASN A 61 5.03 -3.71 9.94
N GLN A 62 3.87 -4.13 10.45
CA GLN A 62 3.44 -3.84 11.81
C GLN A 62 4.34 -4.49 12.86
N GLU A 63 4.74 -5.74 12.65
CA GLU A 63 5.68 -6.46 13.51
C GLU A 63 7.05 -5.77 13.53
N LEU A 64 7.59 -5.42 12.36
CA LEU A 64 8.87 -4.70 12.23
C LEU A 64 8.81 -3.29 12.85
N HIS A 65 7.66 -2.62 12.79
CA HIS A 65 7.44 -1.33 13.46
C HIS A 65 7.31 -1.50 15.00
N GLY A 66 6.69 -2.59 15.44
CA GLY A 66 6.53 -2.96 16.85
C GLY A 66 7.83 -3.36 17.53
N SER A 67 8.70 -4.11 16.84
CA SER A 67 10.02 -4.52 17.34
C SER A 67 11.00 -3.36 17.51
N GLY A 68 10.72 -2.21 16.89
CA GLY A 68 11.60 -1.05 16.87
C GLY A 68 12.61 -1.03 15.72
N THR A 69 12.69 -2.10 14.91
CA THR A 69 13.59 -2.19 13.73
C THR A 69 13.42 -1.00 12.80
N LEU A 70 12.18 -0.54 12.59
CA LEU A 70 11.89 0.58 11.70
C LEU A 70 11.93 1.97 12.38
N ARG A 71 11.92 2.06 13.71
CA ARG A 71 11.85 3.35 14.43
C ARG A 71 13.15 4.14 14.42
N ALA A 72 14.28 3.49 14.17
CA ALA A 72 15.59 4.13 14.22
C ALA A 72 15.97 4.87 12.92
N LEU A 73 15.18 4.75 11.86
CA LEU A 73 15.52 5.33 10.56
C LEU A 73 15.05 6.79 10.47
N PRO A 74 15.94 7.75 10.14
CA PRO A 74 15.52 9.11 9.84
C PRO A 74 14.72 9.12 8.54
N VAL A 75 13.49 9.60 8.62
CA VAL A 75 12.52 9.55 7.52
C VAL A 75 12.21 10.94 7.00
N ALA A 76 12.51 11.20 5.73
CA ALA A 76 11.92 12.34 5.03
C ALA A 76 10.55 11.99 4.44
N ALA A 77 9.67 12.97 4.28
CA ALA A 77 8.38 12.77 3.62
C ALA A 77 7.98 13.99 2.79
N ASP A 78 7.21 13.77 1.73
CA ASP A 78 6.54 14.85 1.01
C ASP A 78 5.42 15.47 1.86
N ALA A 79 5.02 16.70 1.53
CA ALA A 79 3.94 17.39 2.23
C ALA A 79 2.63 16.56 2.21
N GLY A 80 1.98 16.44 3.38
CA GLY A 80 0.78 15.65 3.56
C GLY A 80 1.02 14.15 3.78
N VAL A 81 2.27 13.66 3.76
CA VAL A 81 2.63 12.29 4.10
C VAL A 81 3.31 12.26 5.47
N ARG A 82 3.02 11.25 6.31
CA ARG A 82 3.67 11.13 7.63
C ARG A 82 5.13 10.74 7.47
N ALA A 83 6.02 11.43 8.18
CA ALA A 83 7.44 11.11 8.25
C ALA A 83 7.69 9.92 9.20
N GLN A 84 7.20 8.74 8.82
CA GLN A 84 7.35 7.49 9.58
C GLN A 84 7.83 6.36 8.68
N ALA A 85 8.54 5.40 9.25
CA ALA A 85 8.97 4.24 8.48
C ALA A 85 7.85 3.30 8.10
N TRP A 86 6.86 3.21 8.98
CA TRP A 86 5.60 2.56 8.71
C TRP A 86 4.50 3.21 9.55
N HIS A 87 3.26 3.16 9.08
CA HIS A 87 2.11 3.60 9.85
C HIS A 87 0.97 2.57 9.71
N PRO A 88 0.25 2.22 10.79
CA PRO A 88 -0.86 1.25 10.73
C PRO A 88 -1.96 1.61 9.73
N GLY A 89 -2.14 2.89 9.41
CA GLY A 89 -3.11 3.38 8.43
C GLY A 89 -2.65 3.31 6.97
N TRP A 90 -1.52 2.68 6.67
CA TRP A 90 -1.03 2.49 5.30
C TRP A 90 -1.38 1.09 4.80
N LEU A 91 -2.16 1.01 3.73
CA LEU A 91 -2.60 -0.26 3.13
C LEU A 91 -1.66 -0.62 1.98
N PRO A 92 -0.90 -1.73 2.04
CA PRO A 92 -0.01 -2.15 0.94
C PRO A 92 -0.76 -2.46 -0.35
N LEU A 93 -0.39 -1.80 -1.44
CA LEU A 93 -0.95 -2.03 -2.78
C LEU A 93 -0.06 -2.95 -3.62
N THR A 94 1.26 -2.83 -3.46
CA THR A 94 2.22 -3.61 -4.24
C THR A 94 3.32 -4.20 -3.36
N HIS A 95 4.12 -5.10 -3.93
CA HIS A 95 5.40 -5.52 -3.36
C HIS A 95 6.40 -5.83 -4.47
N ASP A 96 7.69 -5.66 -4.19
CA ASP A 96 8.81 -6.15 -5.00
C ASP A 96 9.52 -7.36 -4.38
N GLY A 97 9.16 -7.73 -3.14
CA GLY A 97 9.85 -8.76 -2.36
C GLY A 97 11.14 -8.29 -1.65
N ALA A 98 11.58 -7.04 -1.88
CA ALA A 98 12.69 -6.39 -1.19
C ALA A 98 12.22 -5.40 -0.10
N GLY A 99 10.91 -5.13 -0.03
CA GLY A 99 10.28 -4.36 1.04
C GLY A 99 9.85 -2.96 0.62
N THR A 100 10.19 -2.52 -0.59
CA THR A 100 9.66 -1.29 -1.17
C THR A 100 8.27 -1.57 -1.74
N LEU A 101 7.34 -0.65 -1.48
CA LEU A 101 5.96 -0.81 -1.89
C LEU A 101 5.26 0.52 -2.14
N ALA A 102 4.24 0.49 -3.01
CA ALA A 102 3.18 1.48 -2.97
C ALA A 102 2.18 1.12 -1.87
N ALA A 103 1.71 2.14 -1.15
CA ALA A 103 0.63 2.02 -0.18
C ALA A 103 -0.45 3.07 -0.41
N LEU A 104 -1.69 2.70 -0.11
CA LEU A 104 -2.80 3.63 0.03
C LEU A 104 -2.74 4.24 1.44
N ASP A 105 -2.60 5.55 1.52
CA ASP A 105 -2.48 6.28 2.79
C ASP A 105 -3.87 6.67 3.30
N LEU A 106 -4.37 5.92 4.29
CA LEU A 106 -5.67 6.15 4.93
C LEU A 106 -5.54 7.02 6.19
N ALA A 107 -4.33 7.43 6.55
CA ALA A 107 -4.06 8.27 7.71
C ALA A 107 -2.95 9.27 7.38
N PRO A 108 -3.20 10.20 6.45
CA PRO A 108 -2.20 11.17 6.05
C PRO A 108 -1.78 12.10 7.20
N ALA A 109 -0.71 12.86 6.96
CA ALA A 109 -0.36 13.98 7.81
C ALA A 109 -1.29 15.18 7.53
N GLU A 110 -1.15 16.24 8.33
CA GLU A 110 -1.85 17.51 8.07
C GLU A 110 -1.56 18.02 6.64
N GLY A 111 -2.61 18.49 5.96
CA GLY A 111 -2.54 18.94 4.56
C GLY A 111 -2.48 17.81 3.53
N GLY A 112 -2.50 16.54 3.94
CA GLY A 112 -2.62 15.39 3.04
C GLY A 112 -4.06 14.97 2.75
N GLN A 113 -4.21 14.03 1.83
CA GLN A 113 -5.51 13.51 1.39
C GLN A 113 -5.64 12.02 1.71
N ALA A 114 -6.68 11.63 2.43
CA ALA A 114 -6.95 10.22 2.68
C ALA A 114 -7.25 9.51 1.35
N GLY A 115 -6.59 8.39 1.10
CA GLY A 115 -6.63 7.69 -0.18
C GLY A 115 -5.53 8.12 -1.17
N GLN A 116 -4.64 9.04 -0.82
CA GLN A 116 -3.44 9.30 -1.63
C GLN A 116 -2.56 8.05 -1.70
N VAL A 117 -1.83 7.89 -2.81
CA VAL A 117 -0.89 6.77 -2.97
C VAL A 117 0.51 7.25 -2.66
N ILE A 118 1.23 6.51 -1.83
CA ILE A 118 2.59 6.83 -1.37
C ILE A 118 3.57 5.70 -1.68
N LEU A 119 4.85 6.04 -1.80
CA LEU A 119 5.95 5.09 -1.78
C LEU A 119 6.43 4.92 -0.34
N VAL A 120 6.54 3.66 0.08
CA VAL A 120 7.20 3.26 1.32
C VAL A 120 8.46 2.50 0.94
N ASP A 121 9.61 3.11 1.24
CA ASP A 121 10.94 2.54 1.04
C ASP A 121 11.36 1.75 2.29
N ALA A 122 11.85 0.52 2.08
CA ALA A 122 12.32 -0.39 3.12
C ALA A 122 13.52 0.14 3.91
N GLU A 123 14.44 0.85 3.27
CA GLU A 123 15.69 1.33 3.87
C GLU A 123 15.53 2.68 4.57
N GLY A 124 14.34 3.25 4.46
CA GLY A 124 13.94 4.40 5.24
C GLY A 124 14.27 5.75 4.65
N GLY A 125 14.39 5.87 3.32
CA GLY A 125 14.61 7.13 2.58
C GLY A 125 13.45 8.15 2.66
N ARG A 126 12.87 8.52 1.52
CA ARG A 126 11.80 9.54 1.46
C ARG A 126 10.44 8.92 1.14
N ARG A 127 9.41 9.25 1.93
CA ARG A 127 8.02 8.84 1.69
C ARG A 127 7.46 9.79 0.64
N ARG A 128 7.42 9.31 -0.61
CA ARG A 128 7.00 10.11 -1.77
C ARG A 128 5.51 9.98 -1.98
N ARG A 129 4.82 11.06 -2.37
CA ARG A 129 3.43 10.96 -2.85
C ARG A 129 3.43 10.63 -4.33
N LEU A 130 2.94 9.44 -4.67
CA LEU A 130 2.88 8.90 -6.03
C LEU A 130 1.63 9.31 -6.79
N GLY A 131 0.54 9.58 -6.09
CA GLY A 131 -0.73 10.02 -6.67
C GLY A 131 -1.63 10.65 -5.62
N ARG A 132 -2.55 11.50 -6.07
CA ARG A 132 -3.54 12.15 -5.18
C ARG A 132 -4.61 11.18 -4.70
N ASP A 133 -4.89 10.17 -5.51
CA ASP A 133 -5.78 9.05 -5.23
C ASP A 133 -5.35 7.83 -6.08
N LEU A 134 -6.07 6.70 -5.95
CA LEU A 134 -5.80 5.49 -6.72
C LEU A 134 -5.92 5.71 -8.24
N ALA A 135 -6.94 6.44 -8.69
CA ALA A 135 -7.18 6.65 -10.12
C ALA A 135 -6.08 7.51 -10.75
N ASP A 136 -5.70 8.60 -10.08
CA ASP A 136 -4.61 9.49 -10.46
C ASP A 136 -3.28 8.73 -10.53
N TRP A 137 -3.02 7.82 -9.60
CA TRP A 137 -1.81 7.01 -9.64
C TRP A 137 -1.82 5.97 -10.76
N LEU A 138 -2.89 5.19 -10.89
CA LEU A 138 -3.00 4.12 -11.91
C LEU A 138 -2.97 4.65 -13.34
N ALA A 139 -3.36 5.92 -13.56
CA ALA A 139 -3.32 6.57 -14.87
C ALA A 139 -1.93 7.10 -15.27
N ARG A 140 -0.95 7.14 -14.36
CA ARG A 140 0.39 7.69 -14.65
C ARG A 140 1.24 6.69 -15.46
N PRO A 141 2.10 7.19 -16.37
CA PRO A 141 3.10 6.36 -17.05
C PRO A 141 4.16 5.85 -16.04
N GLY A 142 4.68 4.64 -16.30
CA GLY A 142 5.57 3.91 -15.39
C GLY A 142 6.92 4.60 -15.12
N ALA A 143 7.23 4.77 -13.84
CA ALA A 143 8.55 5.08 -13.22
C ALA A 143 8.42 5.24 -11.68
N GLY A 144 7.22 5.44 -11.15
CA GLY A 144 7.00 5.92 -9.77
C GLY A 144 7.41 5.00 -8.60
N LEU A 145 7.72 3.72 -8.83
CA LEU A 145 8.16 2.80 -7.76
C LEU A 145 9.67 2.51 -7.75
N ALA A 146 10.37 2.80 -8.84
CA ALA A 146 11.82 2.66 -8.87
C ALA A 146 12.47 3.90 -8.28
N ASP A 147 13.62 3.69 -7.63
CA ASP A 147 14.55 4.77 -7.34
C ASP A 147 14.87 5.51 -8.64
N ASP A 148 14.53 6.80 -8.68
CA ASP A 148 15.32 7.71 -9.48
C ASP A 148 16.66 7.85 -8.74
N ALA A 149 17.54 6.87 -8.92
CA ALA A 149 18.96 7.05 -8.71
C ALA A 149 19.45 7.99 -9.83
N GLY A 150 19.24 9.29 -9.62
CA GLY A 150 19.63 10.37 -10.54
C GLY A 150 19.68 11.70 -9.81
#